data_AF-A0A931K411-F1
#
_entry.id   AF-A0A931K411-F1
#
_cell.length_a   1.000
_cell.length_b   1.000
_cell.length_c   1.000
_cell.angle_alpha   90.00
_cell.angle_beta   90.00
_cell.angle_gamma   90.00
#
_symmetry.space_group_name_H-M   'P 1'
#
loop_
_entity.id
_entity.type
_entity.pdbx_description
1 polymer ?
#
loop_
_entity_poly.entity_id
_entity_poly.type
_entity_poly.pdbx_seq_one_letter_code
_entity_poly.pdbx_strand_id
1 'polypeptide(L)'
;MTRGSGVKRACHIHWVRWCGTLHRPAGRSRLRPVFRAGSGYRRAGRFANAHGPHALTVPSGRFSCGVMIDSPESAKPDTRSAILDATETVIVRDGARRTTIDAVVAESGFSKGGVLYHFPSKSALLQGLVARLIAEFEADLDRAIAEADAANSPVERQILSVLTETNERKKRIAGALLGVTAEEPDLIIPARELKARIEKSLMKRAQDPVLARIVMLAIDGMSYREMLGFEPLTPADREQVRGRLLSLTEDIYS
;
A
#
# COMPACT_ATOMS: atom_id res chain seq x y z
N MET A 1 53.81 -0.16 -40.46
CA MET A 1 53.72 1.31 -40.31
C MET A 1 52.26 1.70 -40.48
N THR A 2 51.57 1.91 -39.36
CA THR A 2 51.00 3.21 -38.88
C THR A 2 49.65 3.56 -39.52
N ARG A 3 48.56 3.49 -38.73
CA ARG A 3 47.77 4.64 -38.17
C ARG A 3 47.14 5.48 -39.29
N GLY A 4 45.83 5.77 -39.34
CA GLY A 4 44.89 6.03 -38.26
C GLY A 4 44.31 7.44 -38.44
N SER A 5 43.07 7.66 -37.97
CA SER A 5 42.32 8.93 -37.89
C SER A 5 41.77 9.48 -39.22
N GLY A 6 40.58 10.04 -39.30
CA GLY A 6 39.56 10.34 -38.30
C GLY A 6 38.54 11.27 -38.97
N VAL A 7 37.25 10.95 -38.91
CA VAL A 7 36.19 11.89 -39.28
C VAL A 7 35.25 12.02 -38.10
N LYS A 8 35.44 13.12 -37.37
CA LYS A 8 34.53 13.63 -36.36
C LYS A 8 33.20 13.99 -37.03
N ARG A 9 32.09 13.44 -36.53
CA ARG A 9 30.78 14.09 -36.66
C ARG A 9 30.13 14.17 -35.28
N ALA A 10 30.06 15.40 -34.80
CA ALA A 10 29.42 15.79 -33.56
C ALA A 10 27.90 15.58 -33.67
N CYS A 11 27.33 14.85 -32.72
CA CYS A 11 25.89 14.78 -32.52
C CYS A 11 25.55 15.85 -31.47
N HIS A 12 25.11 17.03 -31.93
CA HIS A 12 24.57 18.07 -31.07
C HIS A 12 23.13 17.69 -30.69
N ILE A 13 22.95 17.17 -29.48
CA ILE A 13 21.62 16.96 -28.87
C ILE A 13 21.18 18.29 -28.27
N HIS A 14 20.16 18.89 -28.88
CA HIS A 14 19.58 20.17 -28.50
C HIS A 14 18.62 19.94 -27.32
N TRP A 15 19.10 20.16 -26.09
CA TRP A 15 18.25 20.27 -24.90
C TRP A 15 17.76 21.72 -24.79
N VAL A 16 16.53 21.98 -25.24
CA VAL A 16 15.86 23.28 -25.02
C VAL A 16 14.54 23.06 -24.30
N ARG A 17 14.60 23.29 -22.98
CA ARG A 17 13.70 24.19 -22.24
C ARG A 17 12.19 23.86 -22.30
N TRP A 18 11.72 23.05 -21.36
CA TRP A 18 10.32 23.03 -20.95
C TRP A 18 10.20 23.57 -19.52
N CYS A 19 10.08 24.89 -19.41
CA CYS A 19 9.71 25.57 -18.17
C CYS A 19 8.80 26.74 -18.51
N GLY A 20 7.52 26.59 -18.16
CA GLY A 20 6.56 27.68 -17.93
C GLY A 20 5.62 28.05 -19.09
N THR A 21 4.36 27.62 -19.01
CA THR A 21 3.20 28.54 -18.99
C THR A 21 1.92 27.80 -18.57
N LEU A 22 1.57 27.85 -17.28
CA LEU A 22 0.20 27.53 -16.84
C LEU A 22 -0.69 28.73 -17.16
N HIS A 23 -1.62 28.53 -18.09
CA HIS A 23 -2.71 29.45 -18.37
C HIS A 23 -3.65 29.56 -17.16
N ARG A 24 -3.80 30.78 -16.64
CA ARG A 24 -4.94 31.20 -15.81
C ARG A 24 -6.17 31.40 -16.70
N PRO A 25 -7.36 30.95 -16.27
CA PRO A 25 -8.57 31.71 -16.52
C PRO A 25 -9.11 32.31 -15.22
N ALA A 26 -9.37 33.62 -15.26
CA ALA A 26 -10.15 34.35 -14.28
C ALA A 26 -11.65 34.08 -14.52
N GLY A 27 -12.39 33.78 -13.46
CA GLY A 27 -13.86 33.65 -13.51
C GLY A 27 -14.44 33.67 -12.10
N ARG A 28 -15.02 34.81 -11.73
CA ARG A 28 -15.67 35.06 -10.44
C ARG A 28 -17.04 34.38 -10.39
N SER A 29 -17.36 33.74 -9.27
CA SER A 29 -18.72 33.79 -8.71
C SER A 29 -18.68 33.56 -7.21
N ARG A 30 -18.99 34.63 -6.47
CA ARG A 30 -19.20 34.63 -5.02
C ARG A 30 -20.48 33.87 -4.71
N LEU A 31 -20.43 32.88 -3.83
CA LEU A 31 -21.61 32.38 -3.13
C LEU A 31 -21.43 32.66 -1.64
N ARG A 32 -22.27 33.57 -1.14
CA ARG A 32 -22.41 33.93 0.27
C ARG A 32 -23.24 32.86 0.99
N PRO A 33 -22.98 32.57 2.27
CA PRO A 33 -23.88 31.76 3.08
C PRO A 33 -25.15 32.55 3.42
N VAL A 34 -26.31 31.96 3.17
CA VAL A 34 -27.60 32.47 3.65
C VAL A 34 -27.81 31.93 5.06
N PHE A 35 -27.55 32.79 6.05
CA PHE A 35 -28.09 32.64 7.40
C PHE A 35 -29.60 32.94 7.35
N ARG A 36 -30.43 31.97 7.77
CA ARG A 36 -31.85 32.21 8.03
C ARG A 36 -32.10 32.08 9.53
N ALA A 37 -32.21 33.23 10.19
CA ALA A 37 -32.75 33.34 11.53
C ALA A 37 -34.29 33.19 11.46
N GLY A 38 -34.85 32.35 12.33
CA GLY A 38 -36.29 32.18 12.50
C GLY A 38 -36.62 32.15 13.98
N SER A 39 -36.91 33.34 14.52
CA SER A 39 -37.56 33.59 15.80
C SER A 39 -38.97 32.97 15.82
N GLY A 40 -39.37 32.38 16.94
CA GLY A 40 -40.70 31.78 17.13
C GLY A 40 -40.99 31.41 18.58
N TYR A 41 -41.21 32.43 19.40
CA TYR A 41 -41.66 32.41 20.79
C TYR A 41 -43.04 31.72 20.96
N ARG A 42 -43.21 30.84 21.95
CA ARG A 42 -44.40 30.86 22.83
C ARG A 42 -44.22 30.01 24.11
N ARG A 43 -44.62 30.64 25.21
CA ARG A 43 -44.62 30.22 26.62
C ARG A 43 -45.97 29.61 27.01
N ALA A 44 -45.96 29.00 28.20
CA ALA A 44 -47.08 28.61 29.10
C ALA A 44 -47.47 27.12 29.03
N GLY A 45 -47.62 26.38 30.13
CA GLY A 45 -47.86 26.80 31.52
C GLY A 45 -47.40 25.79 32.58
N ARG A 46 -47.35 26.32 33.82
CA ARG A 46 -47.15 25.62 35.10
C ARG A 46 -48.42 24.89 35.52
N PHE A 47 -48.27 23.76 36.22
CA PHE A 47 -48.97 23.37 37.48
C PHE A 47 -48.10 22.25 38.11
N ALA A 48 -47.39 22.47 39.22
CA ALA A 48 -47.81 22.47 40.63
C ALA A 48 -47.96 21.07 41.27
N ASN A 49 -47.31 20.92 42.42
CA ASN A 49 -47.00 19.74 43.25
C ASN A 49 -48.20 18.94 43.81
N ALA A 50 -47.97 17.66 44.18
CA ALA A 50 -48.52 17.05 45.40
C ALA A 50 -47.76 15.76 45.82
N HIS A 51 -47.88 15.44 47.11
CA HIS A 51 -47.07 14.56 47.97
C HIS A 51 -47.38 13.04 47.92
N GLY A 52 -46.43 12.22 48.40
CA GLY A 52 -46.72 11.11 49.34
C GLY A 52 -46.62 9.65 48.83
N PRO A 53 -46.34 8.66 49.71
CA PRO A 53 -45.48 7.50 49.41
C PRO A 53 -46.21 6.14 49.43
N HIS A 54 -45.87 5.22 48.52
CA HIS A 54 -46.12 3.79 48.73
C HIS A 54 -45.04 2.93 48.05
N ALA A 55 -44.34 2.14 48.88
CA ALA A 55 -43.46 1.07 48.45
C ALA A 55 -44.27 -0.09 47.86
N LEU A 56 -43.87 -0.60 46.71
CA LEU A 56 -44.28 -1.92 46.23
C LEU A 56 -43.05 -2.71 45.78
N THR A 57 -42.86 -3.75 46.58
CA THR A 57 -41.99 -4.92 46.51
C THR A 57 -41.89 -5.52 45.10
N VAL A 58 -40.65 -5.75 44.65
CA VAL A 58 -40.33 -6.51 43.43
C VAL A 58 -40.48 -8.01 43.73
N PRO A 59 -41.30 -8.78 43.00
CA PRO A 59 -41.22 -10.23 43.02
C PRO A 59 -40.17 -10.71 42.02
N SER A 60 -39.38 -11.67 42.48
CA SER A 60 -38.45 -12.49 41.72
C SER A 60 -39.14 -13.23 40.56
N GLY A 61 -38.53 -13.15 39.38
CA GLY A 61 -38.58 -14.23 38.38
C GLY A 61 -39.09 -13.83 37.00
N ARG A 62 -38.18 -13.71 36.03
CA ARG A 62 -38.38 -14.28 34.70
C ARG A 62 -37.04 -14.49 33.99
N PHE A 63 -36.67 -15.76 33.83
CA PHE A 63 -35.74 -16.19 32.79
C PHE A 63 -36.38 -15.90 31.43
N SER A 64 -35.68 -15.18 30.56
CA SER A 64 -35.86 -15.28 29.12
C SER A 64 -34.49 -15.48 28.48
N CYS A 65 -34.28 -16.70 28.00
CA CYS A 65 -33.23 -17.08 27.08
C CYS A 65 -33.41 -16.23 25.81
N GLY A 66 -32.54 -15.23 25.65
CA GLY A 66 -32.43 -14.44 24.42
C GLY A 66 -31.32 -15.03 23.57
N VAL A 67 -31.70 -15.63 22.46
CA VAL A 67 -30.79 -16.07 21.39
C VAL A 67 -29.86 -14.91 21.03
N MET A 68 -28.56 -15.06 21.33
CA MET A 68 -27.55 -14.16 20.78
C MET A 68 -27.40 -14.50 19.30
N ILE A 69 -27.99 -13.67 18.45
CA ILE A 69 -27.55 -13.57 17.05
C ILE A 69 -26.20 -12.86 17.12
N ASP A 70 -25.13 -13.63 17.07
CA ASP A 70 -23.79 -13.12 16.83
C ASP A 70 -23.80 -12.46 15.45
N SER A 71 -24.00 -11.13 15.44
CA SER A 71 -23.80 -10.33 14.25
C SER A 71 -22.29 -10.24 14.06
N PRO A 72 -21.74 -10.54 12.87
CA PRO A 72 -20.30 -10.52 12.68
C PRO A 72 -19.82 -9.11 12.97
N GLU A 73 -19.15 -8.95 14.10
CA GLU A 73 -18.47 -7.73 14.47
C GLU A 73 -17.46 -7.45 13.36
N SER A 74 -17.78 -6.46 12.51
CA SER A 74 -16.83 -5.91 11.57
C SER A 74 -15.65 -5.41 12.40
N ALA A 75 -14.59 -6.22 12.49
CA ALA A 75 -13.41 -5.90 13.28
C ALA A 75 -12.96 -4.48 12.92
N LYS A 76 -13.04 -3.57 13.89
CA LYS A 76 -12.50 -2.22 13.70
C LYS A 76 -11.05 -2.37 13.23
N PRO A 77 -10.62 -1.65 12.18
CA PRO A 77 -9.23 -1.72 11.76
C PRO A 77 -8.33 -1.41 12.95
N ASP A 78 -7.37 -2.29 13.21
CA ASP A 78 -6.37 -2.12 14.26
C ASP A 78 -5.77 -0.71 14.14
N THR A 79 -5.74 0.03 15.25
CA THR A 79 -5.22 1.42 15.27
C THR A 79 -3.80 1.45 14.74
N ARG A 80 -3.00 0.42 15.04
CA ARG A 80 -1.65 0.29 14.51
C ARG A 80 -1.65 0.19 12.98
N SER A 81 -2.52 -0.61 12.40
CA SER A 81 -2.66 -0.74 10.93
C SER A 81 -3.11 0.56 10.28
N ALA A 82 -4.11 1.25 10.85
CA ALA A 82 -4.58 2.53 10.32
C ALA A 82 -3.48 3.61 10.31
N ILE A 83 -2.60 3.62 11.33
CA ILE A 83 -1.42 4.50 11.34
C ILE A 83 -0.44 4.12 10.21
N LEU A 84 -0.23 2.83 9.97
CA LEU A 84 0.65 2.37 8.88
C LEU A 84 0.08 2.65 7.49
N ASP A 85 -1.23 2.63 7.32
CA ASP A 85 -1.90 3.01 6.06
C ASP A 85 -1.72 4.51 5.76
N ALA A 86 -1.90 5.35 6.80
CA ALA A 86 -1.62 6.78 6.69
C ALA A 86 -0.12 7.03 6.39
N THR A 87 0.77 6.25 6.99
CA THR A 87 2.21 6.35 6.73
C THR A 87 2.55 6.00 5.28
N GLU A 88 2.00 4.89 4.75
CA GLU A 88 2.15 4.50 3.35
C GLU A 88 1.67 5.63 2.42
N THR A 89 0.50 6.20 2.72
CA THR A 89 -0.10 7.29 1.92
C THR A 89 0.81 8.53 1.89
N VAL A 90 1.33 8.95 3.05
CA VAL A 90 2.27 10.09 3.13
C VAL A 90 3.57 9.78 2.38
N ILE A 91 4.12 8.56 2.48
CA ILE A 91 5.35 8.22 1.75
C ILE A 91 5.13 8.25 0.24
N VAL A 92 4.03 7.68 -0.25
CA VAL A 92 3.74 7.64 -1.69
C VAL A 92 3.48 9.04 -2.25
N ARG A 93 2.77 9.90 -1.50
CA ARG A 93 2.45 11.27 -1.92
C ARG A 93 3.64 12.23 -1.78
N ASP A 94 4.30 12.21 -0.63
CA ASP A 94 5.24 13.24 -0.21
C ASP A 94 6.69 12.74 -0.12
N GLY A 95 6.94 11.44 -0.25
CA GLY A 95 8.26 10.83 -0.07
C GLY A 95 8.67 10.67 1.40
N ALA A 96 9.49 9.65 1.70
CA ALA A 96 9.83 9.27 3.08
C ALA A 96 10.53 10.36 3.89
N ARG A 97 11.27 11.26 3.25
CA ARG A 97 11.90 12.42 3.93
C ARG A 97 10.86 13.32 4.59
N ARG A 98 9.70 13.52 3.95
CA ARG A 98 8.59 14.36 4.46
C ARG A 98 7.61 13.60 5.35
N THR A 99 7.78 12.29 5.51
CA THR A 99 6.99 11.47 6.44
C THR A 99 7.41 11.70 7.88
N THR A 100 6.91 12.79 8.47
CA THR A 100 7.09 13.09 9.90
C THR A 100 5.94 12.51 10.71
N ILE A 101 6.13 12.38 12.03
CA ILE A 101 5.04 11.98 12.95
C ILE A 101 3.84 12.94 12.81
N ASP A 102 4.08 14.24 12.66
CA ASP A 102 3.01 15.23 12.51
C ASP A 102 2.28 15.09 11.17
N ALA A 103 2.99 14.76 10.08
CA ALA A 103 2.35 14.47 8.79
C ALA A 103 1.45 13.22 8.87
N VAL A 104 1.90 12.19 9.59
CA VAL A 104 1.14 10.95 9.79
C VAL A 104 -0.04 11.17 10.73
N VAL A 105 0.09 12.00 11.75
CA VAL A 105 -1.01 12.47 12.60
C VAL A 105 -2.07 13.18 11.77
N ALA A 106 -1.65 14.10 10.90
CA ALA A 106 -2.56 14.84 10.02
C ALA A 106 -3.29 13.92 9.02
N GLU A 107 -2.60 12.91 8.49
CA GLU A 107 -3.18 11.94 7.56
C GLU A 107 -4.11 10.94 8.25
N SER A 108 -3.71 10.41 9.41
CA SER A 108 -4.43 9.35 10.11
C SER A 108 -5.61 9.84 10.95
N GLY A 109 -5.62 11.12 11.34
CA GLY A 109 -6.63 11.68 12.24
C GLY A 109 -6.48 11.27 13.72
N PHE A 110 -5.48 10.44 14.06
CA PHE A 110 -5.18 10.10 15.45
C PHE A 110 -4.41 11.21 16.15
N SER A 111 -4.47 11.26 17.48
CA SER A 111 -3.66 12.20 18.25
C SER A 111 -2.17 11.85 18.17
N LYS A 112 -1.30 12.86 18.35
CA LYS A 112 0.14 12.66 18.42
C LYS A 112 0.55 11.66 19.52
N GLY A 113 -0.11 11.71 20.67
CA GLY A 113 0.10 10.73 21.73
C GLY A 113 -0.30 9.31 21.34
N GLY A 114 -1.41 9.16 20.60
CA GLY A 114 -1.85 7.87 20.07
C GLY A 114 -0.89 7.27 19.04
N VAL A 115 -0.38 8.09 18.11
CA VAL A 115 0.63 7.64 17.14
C VAL A 115 1.93 7.24 17.85
N LEU A 116 2.42 8.09 18.76
CA LEU A 116 3.68 7.85 19.49
C LEU A 116 3.59 6.66 20.46
N TYR A 117 2.40 6.31 20.94
CA TYR A 117 2.18 5.11 21.74
C TYR A 117 2.52 3.83 20.97
N HIS A 118 2.12 3.76 19.69
CA HIS A 118 2.42 2.60 18.83
C HIS A 118 3.79 2.69 18.16
N PHE A 119 4.23 3.89 17.80
CA PHE A 119 5.47 4.13 17.08
C PHE A 119 6.24 5.29 17.70
N PRO A 120 7.17 5.03 18.64
CA PRO A 120 7.82 6.07 19.44
C PRO A 120 8.76 6.97 18.64
N SER A 121 9.09 6.60 17.40
CA SER A 121 9.95 7.39 16.50
C SER A 121 9.56 7.20 15.04
N LYS A 122 10.05 8.09 14.17
CA LYS A 122 9.93 7.94 12.71
C LYS A 122 10.54 6.61 12.24
N SER A 123 11.73 6.25 12.73
CA SER A 123 12.39 4.99 12.36
C SER A 123 11.56 3.77 12.78
N ALA A 124 10.99 3.76 13.99
CA ALA A 124 10.10 2.68 14.44
C ALA A 124 8.82 2.58 13.58
N LEU A 125 8.30 3.71 13.12
CA LEU A 125 7.16 3.76 12.20
C LEU A 125 7.50 3.17 10.83
N LEU A 126 8.65 3.56 10.25
CA LEU A 126 9.12 3.02 8.96
C LEU A 126 9.44 1.53 9.06
N GLN A 127 10.08 1.09 10.15
CA GLN A 127 10.34 -0.32 10.43
C GLN A 127 9.03 -1.11 10.52
N GLY A 128 8.04 -0.59 11.23
CA GLY A 128 6.72 -1.18 11.35
C GLY A 128 6.00 -1.31 10.01
N LEU A 129 6.15 -0.30 9.13
CA LEU A 129 5.64 -0.34 7.77
C LEU A 129 6.33 -1.44 6.97
N VAL A 130 7.67 -1.48 6.93
CA VAL A 130 8.41 -2.51 6.19
C VAL A 130 8.03 -3.92 6.67
N ALA A 131 7.92 -4.13 7.98
CA ALA A 131 7.50 -5.42 8.53
C ALA A 131 6.09 -5.83 8.07
N ARG A 132 5.13 -4.89 8.04
CA ARG A 132 3.78 -5.14 7.49
C ARG A 132 3.86 -5.54 6.02
N LEU A 133 4.61 -4.79 5.21
CA LEU A 133 4.74 -5.03 3.77
C LEU A 133 5.36 -6.40 3.47
N ILE A 134 6.35 -6.83 4.28
CA ILE A 134 6.96 -8.16 4.19
C ILE A 134 5.93 -9.24 4.52
N ALA A 135 5.24 -9.13 5.66
CA ALA A 135 4.24 -10.12 6.08
C ALA A 135 3.11 -10.27 5.06
N GLU A 136 2.67 -9.14 4.49
CA GLU A 136 1.69 -9.09 3.42
C GLU A 136 2.13 -9.82 2.15
N PHE A 137 3.41 -9.71 1.78
CA PHE A 137 3.96 -10.40 0.63
C PHE A 137 4.21 -11.88 0.90
N GLU A 138 4.65 -12.25 2.11
CA GLU A 138 4.74 -13.65 2.55
C GLU A 138 3.37 -14.32 2.51
N ALA A 139 2.31 -13.65 2.96
CA ALA A 139 0.95 -14.18 2.88
C ALA A 139 0.45 -14.39 1.44
N ASP A 140 0.87 -13.56 0.49
CA ASP A 140 0.58 -13.75 -0.93
C ASP A 140 1.33 -14.96 -1.51
N LEU A 141 2.57 -15.21 -1.07
CA LEU A 141 3.33 -16.40 -1.44
C LEU A 141 2.75 -17.68 -0.83
N ASP A 142 2.40 -17.66 0.45
CA ASP A 142 1.81 -18.82 1.13
C ASP A 142 0.49 -19.23 0.48
N ARG A 143 -0.33 -18.25 0.09
CA ARG A 143 -1.57 -18.51 -0.66
C ARG A 143 -1.28 -19.15 -2.02
N ALA A 144 -0.31 -18.62 -2.76
CA ALA A 144 0.07 -19.16 -4.06
C ALA A 144 0.66 -20.58 -3.96
N ILE A 145 1.39 -20.89 -2.88
CA ILE A 145 1.88 -22.24 -2.61
C ILE A 145 0.72 -23.19 -2.30
N ALA A 146 -0.22 -22.79 -1.44
CA ALA A 146 -1.39 -23.60 -1.13
C ALA A 146 -2.28 -23.85 -2.37
N GLU A 147 -2.42 -22.84 -3.24
CA GLU A 147 -3.12 -22.97 -4.53
C GLU A 147 -2.39 -23.94 -5.49
N ALA A 148 -1.06 -23.91 -5.52
CA ALA A 148 -0.27 -24.86 -6.29
C ALA A 148 -0.50 -26.30 -5.83
N ASP A 149 -0.45 -26.53 -4.51
CA ASP A 149 -0.65 -27.85 -3.91
C ASP A 149 -2.07 -28.36 -4.18
N ALA A 150 -3.09 -27.51 -4.01
CA ALA A 150 -4.48 -27.88 -4.27
C ALA A 150 -4.75 -28.19 -5.75
N ALA A 151 -4.09 -27.49 -6.66
CA ALA A 151 -4.22 -27.70 -8.11
C ALA A 151 -3.26 -28.77 -8.66
N ASN A 152 -2.39 -29.35 -7.83
CA ASN A 152 -1.29 -30.21 -8.25
C ASN A 152 -0.46 -29.59 -9.40
N SER A 153 -0.21 -28.28 -9.30
CA SER A 153 0.49 -27.49 -10.31
C SER A 153 1.91 -27.13 -9.83
N PRO A 154 2.89 -26.91 -10.74
CA PRO A 154 4.24 -26.52 -10.37
C PRO A 154 4.24 -25.23 -9.52
N VAL A 155 4.77 -25.33 -8.29
CA VAL A 155 4.78 -24.22 -7.31
C VAL A 155 5.60 -23.02 -7.81
N GLU A 156 6.60 -23.25 -8.66
CA GLU A 156 7.40 -22.24 -9.34
C GLU A 156 6.54 -21.28 -10.15
N ARG A 157 5.54 -21.81 -10.87
CA ARG A 157 4.64 -21.01 -11.71
C ARG A 157 3.78 -20.10 -10.85
N GLN A 158 3.30 -20.58 -9.71
CA GLN A 158 2.50 -19.76 -8.79
C GLN A 158 3.34 -18.69 -8.10
N ILE A 159 4.56 -19.03 -7.66
CA ILE A 159 5.50 -18.04 -7.12
C ILE A 159 5.81 -16.95 -8.18
N LEU A 160 6.12 -17.33 -9.41
CA LEU A 160 6.39 -16.37 -10.49
C LEU A 160 5.15 -15.55 -10.87
N SER A 161 3.94 -16.12 -10.75
CA SER A 161 2.68 -15.38 -10.91
C SER A 161 2.55 -14.27 -9.87
N VAL A 162 2.86 -14.55 -8.60
CA VAL A 162 2.90 -13.53 -7.54
C VAL A 162 3.97 -12.49 -7.84
N LEU A 163 5.16 -12.88 -8.29
CA LEU A 163 6.25 -11.94 -8.58
C LEU A 163 5.97 -11.04 -9.80
N THR A 164 5.26 -11.55 -10.80
CA THR A 164 4.90 -10.81 -12.03
C THR A 164 3.62 -10.00 -11.89
N GLU A 165 2.83 -10.21 -10.85
CA GLU A 165 1.53 -9.53 -10.72
C GLU A 165 1.77 -8.06 -10.36
N THR A 166 1.16 -7.16 -11.11
CA THR A 166 1.25 -5.71 -10.88
C THR A 166 -0.15 -5.13 -10.72
N ASN A 167 -0.41 -4.59 -9.53
CA ASN A 167 -1.66 -3.91 -9.19
C ASN A 167 -1.36 -2.62 -8.40
N GLU A 168 -2.37 -1.77 -8.21
CA GLU A 168 -2.18 -0.49 -7.51
C GLU A 168 -1.63 -0.67 -6.07
N ARG A 169 -1.99 -1.76 -5.39
CA ARG A 169 -1.41 -2.09 -4.09
C ARG A 169 0.10 -2.31 -4.20
N LYS A 170 0.56 -3.21 -5.08
CA LYS A 170 1.99 -3.47 -5.26
C LYS A 170 2.78 -2.24 -5.69
N LYS A 171 2.19 -1.38 -6.52
CA LYS A 171 2.79 -0.08 -6.86
C LYS A 171 3.00 0.80 -5.63
N ARG A 172 1.99 0.92 -4.76
CA ARG A 172 2.11 1.69 -3.51
C ARG A 172 3.16 1.08 -2.57
N ILE A 173 3.17 -0.24 -2.39
CA ILE A 173 4.17 -0.97 -1.61
C ILE A 173 5.58 -0.69 -2.14
N ALA A 174 5.78 -0.79 -3.45
CA ALA A 174 7.05 -0.54 -4.11
C ALA A 174 7.51 0.92 -3.93
N GLY A 175 6.60 1.89 -4.09
CA GLY A 175 6.87 3.30 -3.82
C GLY A 175 7.24 3.56 -2.36
N ALA A 176 6.53 2.91 -1.41
CA ALA A 176 6.82 3.00 0.01
C ALA A 176 8.22 2.45 0.35
N LEU A 177 8.56 1.27 -0.15
CA LEU A 177 9.88 0.66 0.03
C LEU A 177 11.00 1.52 -0.57
N LEU A 178 10.80 2.12 -1.75
CA LEU A 178 11.77 3.07 -2.31
C LEU A 178 11.96 4.29 -1.43
N GLY A 179 10.86 4.86 -0.94
CA GLY A 179 10.91 5.97 0.01
C GLY A 179 11.75 5.59 1.23
N VAL A 180 11.42 4.48 1.89
CA VAL A 180 12.16 4.00 3.07
C VAL A 180 13.63 3.77 2.74
N THR A 181 13.93 3.14 1.61
CA THR A 181 15.31 2.87 1.18
C THR A 181 16.13 4.15 0.99
N ALA A 182 15.50 5.22 0.49
CA ALA A 182 16.18 6.50 0.28
C ALA A 182 16.50 7.24 1.59
N GLU A 183 15.74 6.98 2.66
CA GLU A 183 15.89 7.64 3.96
C GLU A 183 16.73 6.79 4.95
N GLU A 184 16.38 5.50 5.11
CA GLU A 184 17.00 4.56 6.04
C GLU A 184 17.26 3.21 5.33
N PRO A 185 18.36 3.08 4.56
CA PRO A 185 18.64 1.92 3.72
C PRO A 185 18.68 0.57 4.45
N ASP A 186 19.00 0.57 5.75
CA ASP A 186 19.14 -0.64 6.55
C ASP A 186 17.78 -1.23 6.94
N LEU A 187 16.71 -0.42 6.97
CA LEU A 187 15.38 -0.91 7.32
C LEU A 187 14.82 -1.89 6.28
N ILE A 188 15.34 -1.87 5.04
CA ILE A 188 14.91 -2.80 4.00
C ILE A 188 15.75 -4.09 3.91
N ILE A 189 16.76 -4.27 4.78
CA ILE A 189 17.55 -5.52 4.84
C ILE A 189 16.65 -6.76 4.89
N PRO A 190 15.61 -6.84 5.75
CA PRO A 190 14.75 -8.02 5.81
C PRO A 190 14.01 -8.30 4.49
N ALA A 191 13.59 -7.26 3.75
CA ALA A 191 12.96 -7.41 2.45
C ALA A 191 13.96 -7.94 1.39
N ARG A 192 15.21 -7.46 1.42
CA ARG A 192 16.29 -7.98 0.55
C ARG A 192 16.57 -9.45 0.84
N GLU A 193 16.60 -9.83 2.12
CA GLU A 193 16.78 -11.22 2.53
C GLU A 193 15.64 -12.11 2.05
N LEU A 194 14.38 -11.65 2.14
CA LEU A 194 13.23 -12.38 1.62
C LEU A 194 13.34 -12.58 0.09
N LYS A 195 13.64 -11.53 -0.68
CA LYS A 195 13.86 -11.65 -2.13
C LYS A 195 14.97 -12.65 -2.45
N ALA A 196 16.08 -12.60 -1.72
CA ALA A 196 17.20 -13.52 -1.88
C ALA A 196 16.82 -14.97 -1.55
N ARG A 197 16.02 -15.21 -0.51
CA ARG A 197 15.51 -16.56 -0.16
C ARG A 197 14.63 -17.13 -1.28
N ILE A 198 13.70 -16.33 -1.80
CA ILE A 198 12.80 -16.74 -2.89
C ILE A 198 13.60 -17.08 -4.14
N GLU A 199 14.49 -16.17 -4.56
CA GLU A 199 15.30 -16.39 -5.75
C GLU A 199 16.19 -17.62 -5.60
N LYS A 200 16.87 -17.78 -4.45
CA LYS A 200 17.69 -18.97 -4.18
C LYS A 200 16.87 -20.26 -4.22
N SER A 201 15.63 -20.23 -3.73
CA SER A 201 14.71 -21.37 -3.80
C SER A 201 14.34 -21.72 -5.24
N LEU A 202 14.01 -20.72 -6.06
CA LEU A 202 13.68 -20.91 -7.48
C LEU A 202 14.89 -21.42 -8.28
N MET A 203 16.08 -20.85 -8.06
CA MET A 203 17.29 -21.27 -8.79
C MET A 203 17.72 -22.71 -8.46
N LYS A 204 17.50 -23.17 -7.22
CA LYS A 204 17.81 -24.56 -6.82
C LYS A 204 17.00 -25.62 -7.57
N ARG A 205 15.82 -25.25 -8.06
CA ARG A 205 14.86 -26.15 -8.72
C ARG A 205 14.97 -26.09 -10.25
N ALA A 206 15.69 -25.12 -10.79
CA ALA A 206 15.77 -24.88 -12.22
C ALA A 206 16.72 -25.87 -12.92
N GLN A 207 16.23 -26.55 -13.96
CA GLN A 207 17.04 -27.30 -14.92
C GLN A 207 17.87 -26.33 -15.79
N ASP A 208 17.27 -25.20 -16.19
CA ASP A 208 17.96 -24.08 -16.85
C ASP A 208 18.10 -22.86 -15.91
N PRO A 209 19.18 -22.79 -15.12
CA PRO A 209 19.39 -21.68 -14.18
C PRO A 209 19.66 -20.34 -14.86
N VAL A 210 20.12 -20.34 -16.13
CA VAL A 210 20.37 -19.10 -16.87
C VAL A 210 19.05 -18.50 -17.33
N LEU A 211 18.17 -19.31 -17.91
CA LEU A 211 16.83 -18.88 -18.31
C LEU A 211 16.00 -18.46 -17.08
N ALA A 212 16.08 -19.19 -15.97
CA ALA A 212 15.49 -18.79 -14.70
C ALA A 212 15.93 -17.38 -14.28
N ARG A 213 17.24 -17.10 -14.36
CA ARG A 213 17.79 -15.78 -14.02
C ARG A 213 17.33 -14.70 -15.00
N ILE A 214 17.23 -14.99 -16.29
CA ILE A 214 16.70 -14.05 -17.29
C ILE A 214 15.25 -13.69 -16.95
N VAL A 215 14.41 -14.69 -16.62
CA VAL A 215 13.01 -14.45 -16.21
C VAL A 215 12.96 -13.58 -14.95
N MET A 216 13.75 -13.88 -13.93
CA MET A 216 13.80 -13.07 -12.70
C MET A 216 14.22 -11.62 -12.96
N LEU A 217 15.23 -11.41 -13.81
CA LEU A 217 15.67 -10.07 -14.21
C LEU A 217 14.60 -9.32 -15.01
N ALA A 218 13.85 -10.01 -15.87
CA ALA A 218 12.74 -9.42 -16.60
C ALA A 218 11.61 -8.97 -15.64
N ILE A 219 11.29 -9.77 -14.62
CA ILE A 219 10.31 -9.44 -13.58
C ILE A 219 10.73 -8.20 -12.78
N ASP A 220 11.98 -8.17 -12.32
CA ASP A 220 12.52 -7.03 -11.58
C ASP A 220 12.53 -5.77 -12.47
N GLY A 221 12.90 -5.92 -13.74
CA GLY A 221 12.89 -4.85 -14.74
C GLY A 221 11.49 -4.27 -15.00
N MET A 222 10.45 -5.12 -15.10
CA MET A 222 9.07 -4.65 -15.23
C MET A 222 8.66 -3.76 -14.04
N SER A 223 9.01 -4.19 -12.83
CA SER A 223 8.72 -3.44 -11.60
C SER A 223 9.46 -2.09 -11.57
N TYR A 224 10.76 -2.09 -11.89
CA TYR A 224 11.58 -0.87 -11.86
C TYR A 224 11.16 0.17 -12.88
N ARG A 225 10.70 -0.24 -14.06
CA ARG A 225 10.20 0.71 -15.07
C ARG A 225 9.04 1.53 -14.52
N GLU A 226 8.09 0.87 -13.87
CA GLU A 226 6.97 1.56 -13.25
C GLU A 226 7.40 2.45 -12.08
N MET A 227 8.23 1.91 -11.19
CA MET A 227 8.69 2.61 -10.00
C MET A 227 9.49 3.89 -10.32
N LEU A 228 10.32 3.84 -11.36
CA LEU A 228 11.17 4.96 -11.77
C LEU A 228 10.51 5.89 -12.78
N GLY A 229 9.28 5.59 -13.20
CA GLY A 229 8.58 6.37 -14.24
C GLY A 229 9.25 6.29 -15.61
N PHE A 230 10.02 5.23 -15.88
CA PHE A 230 10.41 4.90 -17.24
C PHE A 230 9.16 4.51 -18.03
N GLU A 231 9.21 4.69 -19.35
CA GLU A 231 8.08 4.41 -20.24
C GLU A 231 7.37 3.10 -19.85
N PRO A 232 6.19 3.20 -19.21
CA PRO A 232 5.53 2.04 -18.63
C PRO A 232 4.93 1.20 -19.75
N LEU A 233 4.95 -0.12 -19.59
CA LEU A 233 4.24 -1.00 -20.51
C LEU A 233 2.75 -0.66 -20.48
N THR A 234 2.12 -0.62 -21.66
CA THR A 234 0.66 -0.59 -21.73
C THR A 234 0.09 -1.81 -21.00
N PRO A 235 -1.14 -1.75 -20.46
CA PRO A 235 -1.74 -2.90 -19.80
C PRO A 235 -1.76 -4.15 -20.70
N ALA A 236 -1.96 -3.98 -22.01
CA ALA A 236 -1.94 -5.06 -22.99
C ALA A 236 -0.54 -5.66 -23.16
N ASP A 237 0.50 -4.83 -23.36
CA ASP A 237 1.88 -5.33 -23.52
C ASP A 237 2.36 -6.01 -22.25
N ARG A 238 1.99 -5.47 -21.08
CA ARG A 238 2.31 -6.07 -19.79
C ARG A 238 1.76 -7.47 -19.66
N GLU A 239 0.49 -7.67 -20.03
CA GLU A 239 -0.15 -8.97 -19.95
C GLU A 239 0.50 -9.97 -20.93
N GLN A 240 0.85 -9.52 -22.14
CA GLN A 240 1.59 -10.36 -23.09
C GLN A 240 2.96 -10.78 -22.56
N VAL A 241 3.74 -9.84 -21.99
CA VAL A 241 5.05 -10.13 -21.39
C VAL A 241 4.89 -11.07 -20.20
N ARG A 242 3.94 -10.80 -19.29
CA ARG A 242 3.63 -11.65 -18.14
C ARG A 242 3.27 -13.07 -18.60
N GLY A 243 2.35 -13.21 -19.55
CA GLY A 243 1.96 -14.50 -20.10
C GLY A 243 3.15 -15.27 -20.70
N ARG A 244 4.04 -14.57 -21.42
CA ARG A 244 5.26 -15.19 -21.96
C ARG A 244 6.22 -15.63 -20.86
N LEU A 245 6.48 -14.79 -19.85
CA LEU A 245 7.33 -15.16 -18.71
C LEU A 245 6.80 -16.39 -17.96
N LEU A 246 5.48 -16.48 -17.76
CA LEU A 246 4.86 -17.63 -17.13
C LEU A 246 4.90 -18.88 -18.01
N SER A 247 4.86 -18.75 -19.34
CA SER A 247 5.04 -19.92 -20.22
C SER A 247 6.44 -20.53 -20.15
N LEU A 248 7.46 -19.70 -19.91
CA LEU A 248 8.85 -20.17 -19.81
C LEU A 248 9.12 -21.01 -18.56
N THR A 249 8.19 -21.07 -17.60
CA THR A 249 8.37 -21.91 -16.41
C THR A 249 8.44 -23.39 -16.76
N GLU A 250 7.74 -23.81 -17.81
CA GLU A 250 7.81 -25.20 -18.28
C GLU A 250 9.22 -25.52 -18.79
N ASP A 251 9.82 -24.62 -19.56
CA ASP A 251 11.19 -24.78 -20.07
C ASP A 251 12.26 -24.74 -18.96
N ILE A 252 12.00 -24.00 -17.87
CA ILE A 252 12.94 -23.84 -16.75
C ILE A 252 12.90 -25.02 -15.78
N TYR A 253 11.71 -25.58 -15.54
CA TYR A 253 11.43 -26.46 -14.39
C TYR A 253 11.00 -27.89 -14.75
N SER A 254 10.85 -28.22 -16.03
CA SER A 254 10.58 -29.60 -16.50
C SER A 254 11.88 -30.35 -16.76
#